data_AF-A0A835VQZ9-F1
#
_entry.id   AF-A0A835VQZ9-F1
#
_cell.length_a   1.000
_cell.length_b   1.000
_cell.length_c   1.000
_cell.angle_alpha   90.00
_cell.angle_beta   90.00
_cell.angle_gamma   90.00
#
_symmetry.space_group_name_H-M   'P 1'
#
loop_
_entity.id
_entity.type
_entity.pdbx_description
1 polymer ?
#
loop_
_entity_poly.entity_id
_entity_poly.type
_entity_poly.pdbx_seq_one_letter_code
_entity_poly.pdbx_strand_id
1 'polypeptide(L)'
;MPEGGLDVPPLHVTSTAEERAERYQLVRDAIEAVLEDEDDWVAVMSTVACLLHEAFEYYHWTGFYQAKDDAELDREYGDGEQVEYTGTLVIGPYQGHMGCLRIPYTRGVCGAAARTRSTQLVPDVSQFPGYIACASSTRSEIVVPVVMRPLWSSDGRTPCPPDELAAVLDIDSDQPAAFTEVDQEHLEELCEWLGNEWRAWNVHAQRAQSKRKRGRG
;
A
#
# COMPACT_ATOMS: atom_id res chain seq x y z
N MET A 1 17.78 -16.77 -1.80
CA MET A 1 17.42 -16.68 -0.38
C MET A 1 18.34 -17.54 0.45
N PRO A 2 19.05 -17.01 1.47
CA PRO A 2 19.45 -17.88 2.57
C PRO A 2 18.17 -18.53 3.15
N GLU A 3 18.26 -19.79 3.56
CA GLU A 3 17.12 -20.51 4.14
C GLU A 3 16.67 -19.79 5.42
N GLY A 4 15.53 -19.07 5.41
CA GLY A 4 14.86 -18.69 6.67
C GLY A 4 14.40 -17.25 6.93
N GLY A 5 14.37 -16.34 5.96
CA GLY A 5 13.86 -14.97 6.19
C GLY A 5 14.96 -13.96 6.53
N LEU A 6 14.63 -12.89 7.25
CA LEU A 6 15.61 -11.89 7.67
C LEU A 6 16.36 -12.45 8.89
N ASP A 7 17.60 -12.90 8.70
CA ASP A 7 18.45 -13.42 9.80
C ASP A 7 19.01 -12.29 10.69
N VAL A 8 18.13 -11.38 11.13
CA VAL A 8 18.41 -10.26 12.03
C VAL A 8 17.23 -10.05 12.99
N PRO A 9 17.48 -9.69 14.26
CA PRO A 9 16.41 -9.42 15.20
C PRO A 9 15.56 -8.20 14.75
N PRO A 10 14.24 -8.16 15.05
CA PRO A 10 13.38 -7.04 14.70
C PRO A 10 13.90 -5.71 15.26
N LEU A 11 13.77 -4.64 14.50
CA LEU A 11 14.26 -3.31 14.87
C LEU A 11 13.31 -2.68 15.91
N HIS A 12 13.87 -2.03 16.93
CA HIS A 12 13.12 -1.40 18.01
C HIS A 12 12.63 0.00 17.62
N VAL A 13 11.52 0.45 18.20
CA VAL A 13 10.97 1.80 17.95
C VAL A 13 11.94 2.93 18.31
N THR A 14 12.86 2.68 19.24
CA THR A 14 13.86 3.66 19.70
C THR A 14 15.11 3.74 18.82
N SER A 15 15.18 2.95 17.74
CA SER A 15 16.32 2.97 16.82
C SER A 15 16.45 4.30 16.09
N THR A 16 17.70 4.66 15.79
CA THR A 16 18.07 5.89 15.11
C THR A 16 17.60 5.90 13.65
N ALA A 17 17.59 7.09 13.03
CA ALA A 17 17.28 7.25 11.62
C ALA A 17 18.20 6.40 10.70
N GLU A 18 19.50 6.33 11.03
CA GLU A 18 20.48 5.53 10.28
C GLU A 18 20.18 4.04 10.38
N GLU A 19 19.95 3.51 11.59
CA GLU A 19 19.58 2.09 11.78
C GLU A 19 18.26 1.73 11.09
N ARG A 20 17.27 2.65 11.09
CA ARG A 20 16.01 2.48 10.36
C ARG A 20 16.26 2.40 8.86
N ALA A 21 17.02 3.32 8.30
CA ALA A 21 17.34 3.34 6.87
C ALA A 21 18.09 2.08 6.42
N GLU A 22 19.10 1.65 7.19
CA GLU A 22 19.82 0.39 6.93
C GLU A 22 18.88 -0.82 6.98
N ARG A 23 17.95 -0.85 7.94
CA ARG A 23 16.95 -1.92 8.04
C ARG A 23 16.04 -1.93 6.83
N TYR A 24 15.53 -0.79 6.40
CA TYR A 24 14.67 -0.71 5.21
C TYR A 24 15.40 -1.16 3.95
N GLN A 25 16.66 -0.78 3.77
CA GLN A 25 17.46 -1.24 2.64
C GLN A 25 17.60 -2.77 2.65
N LEU A 26 17.92 -3.36 3.80
CA LEU A 26 18.02 -4.82 3.94
C LEU A 26 16.71 -5.53 3.59
N VAL A 27 15.58 -5.00 4.08
CA VAL A 27 14.25 -5.55 3.81
C VAL A 27 13.90 -5.42 2.32
N ARG A 28 14.20 -4.28 1.71
CA ARG A 28 13.97 -4.04 0.28
C ARG A 28 14.77 -5.02 -0.58
N ASP A 29 16.06 -5.19 -0.31
CA ASP A 29 16.92 -6.13 -1.04
C ASP A 29 16.38 -7.57 -0.93
N ALA A 30 15.86 -7.94 0.25
CA ALA A 30 15.22 -9.24 0.45
C ALA A 30 13.90 -9.38 -0.33
N ILE A 31 13.04 -8.36 -0.31
CA ILE A 31 11.78 -8.34 -1.06
C ILE A 31 12.06 -8.49 -2.56
N GLU A 32 12.95 -7.67 -3.11
CA GLU A 32 13.29 -7.68 -4.54
C GLU A 32 13.89 -9.04 -4.95
N ALA A 33 14.74 -9.64 -4.12
CA ALA A 33 15.32 -10.95 -4.40
C ALA A 33 14.33 -12.12 -4.30
N VAL A 34 13.34 -12.06 -3.42
CA VAL A 34 12.30 -13.12 -3.31
C VAL A 34 11.31 -13.03 -4.44
N LEU A 35 10.94 -11.81 -4.83
CA LEU A 35 9.91 -11.56 -5.82
C LEU A 35 10.45 -11.54 -7.26
N GLU A 36 11.73 -11.87 -7.45
CA GLU A 36 12.30 -12.07 -8.79
C GLU A 36 11.47 -13.12 -9.55
N ASP A 37 10.92 -12.71 -10.70
CA ASP A 37 10.05 -13.50 -11.57
C ASP A 37 8.73 -14.01 -10.96
N GLU A 38 8.33 -13.56 -9.77
CA GLU A 38 6.98 -13.83 -9.24
C GLU A 38 5.95 -13.09 -10.11
N ASP A 39 4.72 -13.62 -10.21
CA ASP A 39 3.63 -12.97 -10.96
C ASP A 39 2.24 -12.96 -10.26
N ASP A 40 2.12 -13.58 -9.09
CA ASP A 40 0.90 -13.61 -8.29
C ASP A 40 0.86 -12.45 -7.27
N TRP A 41 -0.07 -11.53 -7.48
CA TRP A 41 -0.24 -10.34 -6.61
C TRP A 41 -0.55 -10.69 -5.14
N VAL A 42 -1.22 -11.82 -4.88
CA VAL A 42 -1.47 -12.27 -3.50
C VAL A 42 -0.18 -12.75 -2.88
N ALA A 43 0.66 -13.50 -3.60
CA ALA A 43 1.98 -13.93 -3.13
C ALA A 43 2.89 -12.72 -2.84
N VAL A 44 2.90 -11.72 -3.71
CA VAL A 44 3.63 -10.45 -3.54
C VAL A 44 3.22 -9.74 -2.26
N MET A 45 1.94 -9.41 -2.11
CA MET A 45 1.45 -8.69 -0.93
C MET A 45 1.69 -9.50 0.35
N SER A 46 1.53 -10.82 0.30
CA SER A 46 1.78 -11.70 1.46
C SER A 46 3.25 -11.66 1.88
N THR A 47 4.16 -11.70 0.91
CA THR A 47 5.61 -11.69 1.13
C THR A 47 6.09 -10.34 1.66
N VAL A 48 5.64 -9.24 1.06
CA VAL A 48 5.97 -7.89 1.52
C VAL A 48 5.46 -7.66 2.94
N ALA A 49 4.20 -8.00 3.22
CA ALA A 49 3.63 -7.88 4.55
C ALA A 49 4.40 -8.74 5.58
N CYS A 50 4.80 -9.96 5.20
CA CYS A 50 5.60 -10.85 6.04
C CYS A 50 6.97 -10.23 6.40
N LEU A 51 7.74 -9.83 5.39
CA LEU A 51 9.11 -9.34 5.60
C LEU A 51 9.14 -8.01 6.34
N LEU A 52 8.18 -7.11 6.07
CA LEU A 52 8.02 -5.88 6.86
C LEU A 52 7.65 -6.18 8.31
N HIS A 53 6.68 -7.04 8.55
CA HIS A 53 6.20 -7.34 9.90
C HIS A 53 7.29 -8.03 10.76
N GLU A 54 8.10 -8.90 10.15
CA GLU A 54 9.23 -9.55 10.81
C GLU A 54 10.36 -8.56 11.12
N ALA A 55 10.58 -7.57 10.25
CA ALA A 55 11.73 -6.67 10.35
C ALA A 55 11.63 -5.62 11.47
N PHE A 56 10.44 -5.29 11.95
CA PHE A 56 10.23 -4.16 12.86
C PHE A 56 9.36 -4.60 14.05
N GLU A 57 9.89 -4.51 15.27
CA GLU A 57 9.17 -4.92 16.49
C GLU A 57 7.88 -4.10 16.70
N TYR A 58 7.91 -2.83 16.30
CA TYR A 58 6.80 -1.90 16.52
C TYR A 58 5.66 -2.02 15.49
N TYR A 59 5.79 -2.92 14.52
CA TYR A 59 4.75 -3.21 13.54
C TYR A 59 3.77 -4.23 14.13
N HIS A 60 2.65 -3.74 14.66
CA HIS A 60 1.64 -4.58 15.32
C HIS A 60 0.58 -5.11 14.36
N TRP A 61 0.36 -4.39 13.26
CA TRP A 61 -0.41 -4.83 12.11
C TRP A 61 0.30 -4.36 10.85
N THR A 62 0.35 -5.19 9.81
CA THR A 62 1.03 -4.87 8.56
C THR A 62 0.33 -5.58 7.44
N GLY A 63 -0.20 -4.85 6.46
CA GLY A 63 -0.93 -5.50 5.39
C GLY A 63 -1.46 -4.55 4.34
N PHE A 64 -2.19 -5.13 3.40
CA PHE A 64 -2.72 -4.40 2.28
C PHE A 64 -4.24 -4.34 2.32
N TYR A 65 -4.79 -3.22 1.87
CA TYR A 65 -6.17 -3.13 1.45
C TYR A 65 -6.23 -2.81 -0.03
N GLN A 66 -6.87 -3.68 -0.82
CA GLN A 66 -7.00 -3.54 -2.27
C GLN A 66 -8.16 -2.62 -2.63
N ALA A 67 -7.97 -1.75 -3.61
CA ALA A 67 -9.07 -1.01 -4.22
C ALA A 67 -9.97 -1.95 -5.04
N LYS A 68 -11.30 -1.84 -4.90
CA LYS A 68 -12.26 -2.62 -5.71
C LYS A 68 -13.19 -1.78 -6.56
N ASP A 69 -13.48 -0.56 -6.16
CA ASP A 69 -14.45 0.32 -6.80
C ASP A 69 -13.89 1.75 -6.93
N ASP A 70 -12.62 1.91 -7.33
CA ASP A 70 -11.98 3.22 -7.49
C ASP A 70 -12.58 3.99 -8.67
N ALA A 71 -13.06 5.20 -8.40
CA ALA A 71 -13.61 6.10 -9.40
C ALA A 71 -13.20 7.55 -9.10
N GLU A 72 -12.68 8.20 -10.13
CA GLU A 72 -12.51 9.65 -10.17
C GLU A 72 -13.85 10.34 -10.12
N LEU A 73 -13.97 11.33 -9.24
CA LEU A 73 -15.04 12.31 -9.31
C LEU A 73 -14.44 13.63 -9.77
N ASP A 74 -14.77 14.03 -11.00
CA ASP A 74 -14.69 15.43 -11.40
C ASP A 74 -15.67 16.21 -10.52
N ARG A 75 -15.18 16.82 -9.45
CA ARG A 75 -15.90 17.91 -8.81
C ARG A 75 -15.59 19.17 -9.60
N GLU A 76 -16.54 19.60 -10.42
CA GLU A 76 -16.54 20.96 -10.95
C GLU A 76 -16.79 21.93 -9.78
N TYR A 77 -15.73 22.38 -9.12
CA TYR A 77 -15.78 23.45 -8.11
C TYR A 77 -14.60 24.40 -8.27
N GLY A 78 -14.70 25.29 -9.26
CA GLY A 78 -13.96 26.55 -9.29
C GLY A 78 -12.48 26.45 -9.65
N ASP A 79 -11.95 27.56 -10.15
CA ASP A 79 -10.59 27.70 -10.69
C ASP A 79 -9.50 27.23 -9.71
N GLY A 80 -9.02 25.99 -9.87
CA GLY A 80 -7.77 25.50 -9.26
C GLY A 80 -7.81 24.23 -8.41
N GLU A 81 -8.84 23.37 -8.46
CA GLU A 81 -9.02 22.29 -7.48
C GLU A 81 -8.42 20.89 -7.78
N GLN A 82 -8.21 20.14 -6.69
CA GLN A 82 -7.64 18.78 -6.61
C GLN A 82 -8.65 17.69 -7.02
N VAL A 83 -8.18 16.62 -7.67
CA VAL A 83 -9.00 15.43 -7.97
C VAL A 83 -9.31 14.68 -6.67
N GLU A 84 -10.58 14.33 -6.44
CA GLU A 84 -10.98 13.45 -5.32
C GLU A 84 -11.51 12.11 -5.84
N TYR A 85 -11.19 11.05 -5.12
CA TYR A 85 -11.54 9.68 -5.48
C TYR A 85 -12.56 9.08 -4.53
N THR A 86 -13.39 8.18 -5.05
CA THR A 86 -14.30 7.36 -4.24
C THR A 86 -14.12 5.89 -4.53
N GLY A 87 -14.51 5.06 -3.57
CA GLY A 87 -14.46 3.62 -3.72
C GLY A 87 -14.52 2.90 -2.40
N THR A 88 -14.22 1.61 -2.46
CA THR A 88 -14.11 0.73 -1.30
C THR A 88 -12.79 -0.01 -1.37
N LEU A 89 -12.08 0.02 -0.25
CA LEU A 89 -10.93 -0.82 0.06
C LEU A 89 -11.41 -2.16 0.63
N VAL A 90 -10.82 -3.25 0.20
CA VAL A 90 -11.10 -4.62 0.68
C VAL A 90 -9.80 -5.24 1.17
N ILE A 91 -9.83 -5.84 2.36
CA ILE A 91 -8.64 -6.43 2.97
C ILE A 91 -7.97 -7.45 2.03
N GLY A 92 -6.65 -7.30 1.87
CA GLY A 92 -5.75 -8.22 1.20
C GLY A 92 -4.96 -9.05 2.22
N PRO A 93 -3.78 -9.57 1.85
CA PRO A 93 -2.87 -10.22 2.79
C PRO A 93 -2.38 -9.26 3.88
N TYR A 94 -2.26 -9.78 5.11
CA TYR A 94 -1.80 -9.03 6.28
C TYR A 94 -1.18 -9.96 7.33
N GLN A 95 -0.44 -9.37 8.25
CA GLN A 95 0.08 -9.96 9.48
C GLN A 95 -0.47 -9.16 10.68
N GLY A 96 -0.76 -9.85 11.78
CA GLY A 96 -1.32 -9.26 13.00
C GLY A 96 -2.76 -9.70 13.30
N HIS A 97 -3.47 -8.89 14.09
CA HIS A 97 -4.84 -9.16 14.51
C HIS A 97 -5.87 -8.98 13.37
N MET A 98 -7.12 -9.40 13.59
CA MET A 98 -8.18 -9.30 12.56
C MET A 98 -8.45 -7.84 12.18
N GLY A 99 -8.20 -7.48 10.92
CA GLY A 99 -8.53 -6.20 10.33
C GLY A 99 -9.99 -6.09 9.85
N CYS A 100 -10.43 -4.87 9.55
CA CYS A 100 -11.75 -4.63 8.96
C CYS A 100 -11.82 -5.24 7.55
N LEU A 101 -12.91 -5.92 7.15
CA LEU A 101 -12.94 -6.54 5.81
C LEU A 101 -13.12 -5.53 4.67
N ARG A 102 -13.75 -4.38 4.96
CA ARG A 102 -14.09 -3.34 3.98
C ARG A 102 -13.98 -1.96 4.61
N ILE A 103 -13.35 -1.03 3.90
CA ILE A 103 -13.18 0.36 4.32
C ILE A 103 -13.63 1.27 3.15
N PRO A 104 -14.74 2.03 3.29
CA PRO A 104 -15.08 3.04 2.31
C PRO A 104 -13.99 4.10 2.23
N TYR A 105 -13.76 4.67 1.05
CA TYR A 105 -12.74 5.70 0.91
C TYR A 105 -13.00 6.88 1.83
N THR A 106 -14.24 7.21 2.19
CA THR A 106 -14.60 8.38 3.02
C THR A 106 -14.24 8.28 4.50
N ARG A 107 -13.50 7.24 4.92
CA ARG A 107 -13.55 6.69 6.27
C ARG A 107 -12.15 6.22 6.68
N GLY A 108 -11.67 6.68 7.86
CA GLY A 108 -10.39 6.26 8.43
C GLY A 108 -9.14 6.77 7.68
N VAL A 109 -7.97 6.41 8.20
CA VAL A 109 -6.65 6.79 7.64
C VAL A 109 -6.42 6.09 6.31
N CYS A 110 -6.71 4.78 6.23
CA CYS A 110 -6.75 4.02 4.98
C CYS A 110 -7.57 4.69 3.87
N GLY A 111 -8.79 5.12 4.20
CA GLY A 111 -9.63 5.83 3.24
C GLY A 111 -9.05 7.19 2.85
N ALA A 112 -8.44 7.93 3.78
CA ALA A 112 -7.79 9.19 3.47
C ALA A 112 -6.62 9.00 2.49
N ALA A 113 -5.75 8.02 2.70
CA ALA A 113 -4.66 7.68 1.78
C ALA A 113 -5.18 7.35 0.38
N ALA A 114 -6.27 6.57 0.30
CA ALA A 114 -6.91 6.23 -0.97
C ALA A 114 -7.51 7.45 -1.69
N ARG A 115 -8.15 8.37 -0.95
CA ARG A 115 -8.76 9.59 -1.53
C ARG A 115 -7.74 10.60 -2.02
N THR A 116 -6.63 10.76 -1.30
CA THR A 116 -5.63 11.81 -1.62
C THR A 116 -4.49 11.29 -2.50
N ARG A 117 -4.37 9.97 -2.68
CA ARG A 117 -3.18 9.31 -3.26
C ARG A 117 -1.88 9.77 -2.59
N SER A 118 -1.94 10.08 -1.31
CA SER A 118 -0.77 10.50 -0.53
C SER A 118 -0.66 9.72 0.76
N THR A 119 0.57 9.49 1.20
CA THR A 119 0.84 8.85 2.48
C THR A 119 0.20 9.62 3.63
N GLN A 120 -0.36 8.88 4.57
CA GLN A 120 -0.87 9.40 5.83
C GLN A 120 0.05 8.93 6.95
N LEU A 121 0.86 9.83 7.50
CA LEU A 121 1.71 9.58 8.65
C LEU A 121 1.02 10.12 9.91
N VAL A 122 0.45 9.23 10.73
CA VAL A 122 -0.43 9.59 11.84
C VAL A 122 0.24 9.22 13.17
N PRO A 123 0.82 10.19 13.91
CA PRO A 123 1.52 9.91 15.16
C PRO A 123 0.58 9.58 16.34
N ASP A 124 -0.69 10.00 16.26
CA ASP A 124 -1.73 9.70 17.26
C ASP A 124 -3.08 9.51 16.56
N VAL A 125 -3.51 8.25 16.40
CA VAL A 125 -4.78 7.92 15.71
C VAL A 125 -6.00 8.45 16.44
N SER A 126 -5.91 8.70 17.76
CA SER A 126 -7.03 9.24 18.53
C SER A 126 -7.36 10.70 18.17
N GLN A 127 -6.40 11.40 17.55
CA GLN A 127 -6.55 12.76 17.07
C GLN A 127 -6.96 12.84 15.60
N PHE A 128 -6.98 11.71 14.88
CA PHE A 128 -7.33 11.68 13.47
C PHE A 128 -8.85 11.81 13.27
N PRO A 129 -9.33 12.85 12.53
CA PRO A 129 -10.76 13.05 12.32
C PRO A 129 -11.41 11.88 11.58
N GLY A 130 -12.44 11.28 12.18
CA GLY A 130 -13.14 10.15 11.57
C GLY A 130 -12.34 8.86 11.56
N TYR A 131 -11.38 8.71 12.49
CA TYR A 131 -10.65 7.46 12.70
C TYR A 131 -11.60 6.27 12.91
N ILE A 132 -11.21 5.12 12.36
CA ILE A 132 -11.95 3.86 12.48
C ILE A 132 -10.99 2.88 13.12
N ALA A 133 -11.16 2.67 14.42
CA ALA A 133 -10.41 1.65 15.11
C ALA A 133 -10.84 0.26 14.62
N CYS A 134 -9.95 -0.46 13.93
CA CYS A 134 -10.08 -1.91 13.75
C CYS A 134 -9.53 -2.65 15.00
N ALA A 135 -8.50 -2.11 15.67
CA ALA A 135 -8.10 -2.49 17.03
C ALA A 135 -8.03 -1.30 17.98
N SER A 136 -8.38 -1.54 19.25
CA SER A 136 -8.29 -0.55 20.32
C SER A 136 -6.86 -0.30 20.81
N SER A 137 -5.90 -1.14 20.43
CA SER A 137 -4.48 -1.01 20.81
C SER A 137 -3.70 -0.08 19.89
N THR A 138 -4.16 0.18 18.66
CA THR A 138 -3.46 1.05 17.71
C THR A 138 -3.36 2.48 18.26
N ARG A 139 -2.14 3.03 18.26
CA ARG A 139 -1.82 4.38 18.75
C ARG A 139 -1.21 5.26 17.68
N SER A 140 -0.45 4.72 16.74
CA SER A 140 0.00 5.41 15.52
C SER A 140 -0.17 4.51 14.30
N GLU A 141 -0.32 5.11 13.14
CA GLU A 141 -0.58 4.42 11.87
C GLU A 141 0.17 5.13 10.75
N ILE A 142 0.73 4.36 9.82
CA ILE A 142 1.19 4.88 8.53
C ILE A 142 0.50 4.11 7.40
N VAL A 143 -0.11 4.85 6.48
CA VAL A 143 -0.75 4.28 5.30
C VAL A 143 -0.14 4.87 4.03
N VAL A 144 0.40 4.01 3.17
CA VAL A 144 1.05 4.38 1.90
C VAL A 144 0.26 3.84 0.71
N PRO A 145 -0.15 4.68 -0.25
CA PRO A 145 -0.88 4.22 -1.43
C PRO A 145 0.05 3.52 -2.43
N VAL A 146 -0.42 2.40 -3.00
CA VAL A 146 0.22 1.71 -4.12
C VAL A 146 -0.48 2.15 -5.41
N VAL A 147 0.16 3.06 -6.14
CA VAL A 147 -0.42 3.71 -7.31
C VAL A 147 0.23 3.17 -8.59
N MET A 148 -0.60 2.66 -9.50
CA MET A 148 -0.18 2.22 -10.84
C MET A 148 -0.20 3.41 -11.80
N ARG A 149 0.99 3.90 -12.17
CA ARG A 149 1.11 5.01 -13.14
C ARG A 149 1.01 4.51 -14.57
N PRO A 150 0.27 5.14 -15.48
CA PRO A 150 0.09 4.66 -16.84
C PRO A 150 1.35 4.75 -17.72
N LEU A 151 1.42 3.87 -18.73
CA LEU A 151 2.50 3.77 -19.70
C LEU A 151 2.00 4.64 -20.83
N TRP A 152 2.80 5.62 -21.20
CA TRP A 152 2.55 6.39 -22.40
C TRP A 152 2.37 5.42 -23.58
N SER A 153 1.33 5.64 -24.38
CA SER A 153 1.25 4.94 -25.66
C SER A 153 2.47 5.32 -26.48
N SER A 154 3.18 4.35 -27.05
CA SER A 154 4.37 4.58 -27.89
C SER A 154 4.10 5.50 -29.09
N ASP A 155 2.82 5.74 -29.43
CA ASP A 155 2.40 6.65 -30.50
C ASP A 155 2.18 8.10 -30.05
N GLY A 156 2.20 8.39 -28.75
CA GLY A 156 1.94 9.70 -28.15
C GLY A 156 0.61 10.37 -28.52
N ARG A 157 -0.35 9.58 -29.04
CA ARG A 157 -1.65 10.06 -29.52
C ARG A 157 -2.80 9.60 -28.65
N THR A 158 -2.62 8.54 -27.87
CA THR A 158 -3.62 8.08 -26.92
C THR A 158 -3.40 8.80 -25.58
N PRO A 159 -4.43 9.48 -25.03
CA PRO A 159 -4.33 10.09 -23.70
C PRO A 159 -3.86 9.06 -22.67
N CYS A 160 -2.90 9.45 -21.83
CA CYS A 160 -2.55 8.67 -20.64
C CYS A 160 -3.82 8.60 -19.78
N PRO A 161 -4.32 7.41 -19.39
CA PRO A 161 -5.35 7.35 -18.37
C PRO A 161 -4.81 7.97 -17.07
N PRO A 162 -5.66 8.29 -16.08
CA PRO A 162 -5.18 8.69 -14.77
C PRO A 162 -4.42 7.55 -14.09
N ASP A 163 -3.60 7.92 -13.10
CA ASP A 163 -2.98 6.99 -12.16
C ASP A 163 -4.07 6.19 -11.43
N GLU A 164 -3.96 4.86 -11.41
CA GLU A 164 -4.96 3.95 -10.80
C GLU A 164 -4.48 3.49 -9.41
N LEU A 165 -5.33 3.57 -8.38
CA LEU A 165 -4.98 3.03 -7.07
C LEU A 165 -5.14 1.51 -7.08
N ALA A 166 -4.06 0.75 -6.86
CA ALA A 166 -4.12 -0.71 -6.75
C ALA A 166 -4.51 -1.15 -5.32
N ALA A 167 -3.85 -0.56 -4.33
CA ALA A 167 -4.01 -0.88 -2.92
C ALA A 167 -3.52 0.27 -2.06
N VAL A 168 -3.68 0.13 -0.75
CA VAL A 168 -2.90 0.85 0.26
C VAL A 168 -2.16 -0.18 1.11
N LEU A 169 -0.90 0.09 1.43
CA LEU A 169 -0.14 -0.57 2.49
C LEU A 169 -0.46 0.16 3.79
N ASP A 170 -0.96 -0.58 4.77
CA ASP A 170 -1.39 -0.09 6.08
C ASP A 170 -0.57 -0.77 7.17
N ILE A 171 -0.05 0.03 8.11
CA ILE A 171 0.85 -0.40 9.17
C ILE A 171 0.49 0.32 10.48
N ASP A 172 0.13 -0.47 11.48
CA ASP A 172 -0.22 0.00 12.82
C ASP A 172 0.88 -0.25 13.84
N SER A 173 0.95 0.63 14.83
CA SER A 173 1.72 0.41 16.05
C SER A 173 0.87 0.61 17.31
N ASP A 174 1.15 -0.17 18.34
CA ASP A 174 0.65 0.08 19.70
C ASP A 174 1.44 1.15 20.46
N GLN A 175 2.49 1.70 19.82
CA GLN A 175 3.29 2.80 20.32
C GLN A 175 2.81 4.12 19.70
N PRO A 176 2.80 5.23 20.44
CA PRO A 176 2.53 6.54 19.87
C PRO A 176 3.73 7.01 19.04
N ALA A 177 3.49 7.71 17.93
CA ALA A 177 4.51 8.25 17.03
C ALA A 177 5.61 7.25 16.66
N ALA A 178 5.23 6.00 16.37
CA ALA A 178 6.20 4.93 16.10
C ALA A 178 6.92 5.09 14.76
N PHE A 179 6.24 5.72 13.79
CA PHE A 179 6.71 5.96 12.43
C PHE A 179 7.26 7.38 12.30
N THR A 180 8.34 7.51 11.55
CA THR A 180 9.05 8.76 11.27
C THR A 180 9.04 9.04 9.77
N GLU A 181 9.60 10.18 9.37
CA GLU A 181 9.81 10.54 7.97
C GLU A 181 10.71 9.52 7.24
N VAL A 182 11.63 8.86 7.93
CA VAL A 182 12.47 7.79 7.36
C VAL A 182 11.61 6.58 6.98
N ASP A 183 10.67 6.20 7.84
CA ASP A 183 9.72 5.13 7.54
C ASP A 183 8.87 5.48 6.33
N GLN A 184 8.35 6.72 6.29
CA GLN A 184 7.56 7.22 5.19
C GLN A 184 8.32 7.16 3.86
N GLU A 185 9.54 7.71 3.80
CA GLU A 185 10.36 7.75 2.59
C GLU A 185 10.59 6.35 2.01
N HIS A 186 11.05 5.41 2.83
CA HIS A 186 11.34 4.05 2.36
C HIS A 186 10.08 3.24 1.98
N LEU A 187 8.97 3.43 2.71
CA LEU A 187 7.72 2.76 2.38
C LEU A 187 7.09 3.34 1.12
N GLU A 188 7.23 4.65 0.86
CA GLU A 188 6.83 5.30 -0.38
C GLU A 188 7.63 4.75 -1.57
N GLU A 189 8.95 4.62 -1.45
CA GLU A 189 9.79 4.02 -2.48
C GLU A 189 9.40 2.57 -2.79
N LEU A 190 9.12 1.77 -1.76
CA LEU A 190 8.68 0.39 -1.91
C LEU A 190 7.31 0.31 -2.62
N CYS A 191 6.35 1.14 -2.21
CA CYS A 191 5.02 1.18 -2.80
C CYS A 191 5.03 1.72 -4.25
N GLU A 192 5.92 2.66 -4.56
CA GLU A 192 6.16 3.12 -5.93
C GLU A 192 6.76 1.99 -6.80
N TRP A 193 7.76 1.27 -6.29
CA TRP A 193 8.31 0.10 -6.98
C TRP A 193 7.24 -0.96 -7.24
N LEU A 194 6.43 -1.29 -6.23
CA LEU A 194 5.31 -2.22 -6.38
C LEU A 194 4.30 -1.75 -7.44
N GLY A 195 3.93 -0.47 -7.42
CA GLY A 195 3.01 0.12 -8.39
C GLY A 195 3.52 0.09 -9.83
N ASN A 196 4.84 0.15 -10.02
CA ASN A 196 5.48 0.11 -11.35
C ASN A 196 5.63 -1.31 -11.90
N GLU A 197 6.18 -2.24 -11.12
CA GLU A 197 6.45 -3.61 -11.57
C GLU A 197 5.17 -4.41 -11.82
N TRP A 198 4.20 -4.28 -10.92
CA TRP A 198 3.02 -5.15 -10.90
C TRP A 198 1.85 -4.65 -11.74
N ARG A 199 2.06 -3.49 -12.37
CA ARG A 199 1.16 -2.93 -13.37
C ARG A 199 1.05 -3.76 -14.64
N ALA A 200 2.10 -4.50 -15.02
CA ALA A 200 2.12 -5.30 -16.24
C ALA A 200 0.97 -6.33 -16.30
N TRP A 201 0.48 -6.80 -15.15
CA TRP A 201 -0.49 -7.89 -15.09
C TRP A 201 -1.97 -7.47 -15.15
N ASN A 202 -2.34 -6.28 -14.68
CA ASN A 202 -3.73 -5.81 -14.81
C ASN A 202 -4.15 -5.59 -16.27
N VAL A 203 -3.22 -5.22 -17.15
CA VAL A 203 -3.46 -5.08 -18.60
C VAL A 203 -3.67 -6.44 -19.29
N HIS A 204 -3.03 -7.51 -18.80
CA HIS A 204 -3.16 -8.86 -19.36
C HIS A 204 -4.35 -9.66 -18.77
N ALA A 205 -4.65 -9.50 -17.48
CA ALA A 205 -5.76 -10.19 -16.81
C ALA A 205 -7.14 -9.76 -17.35
N GLN A 206 -7.33 -8.48 -17.68
CA GLN A 206 -8.59 -7.99 -18.25
C GLN A 206 -8.80 -8.46 -19.72
N ARG A 207 -7.74 -8.61 -20.51
CA ARG A 207 -7.82 -9.13 -21.89
C ARG A 207 -8.16 -10.62 -21.95
N ALA A 208 -7.74 -11.41 -20.97
CA ALA A 208 -8.05 -12.84 -20.87
C ALA A 208 -9.53 -13.12 -20.51
N GLN A 209 -10.12 -12.32 -19.62
CA GLN A 209 -11.54 -12.46 -19.26
C GLN A 209 -12.49 -11.97 -20.37
N SER A 210 -12.13 -10.91 -21.09
CA SER A 210 -12.96 -10.37 -22.18
C SER A 210 -12.99 -11.29 -23.42
N LYS A 211 -11.90 -12.02 -23.72
CA LYS A 211 -11.87 -13.06 -24.76
C LYS A 211 -12.67 -14.32 -24.40
N ARG A 212 -12.72 -14.71 -23.11
CA ARG A 212 -13.54 -15.83 -22.63
C ARG A 212 -15.05 -15.57 -22.71
N LYS A 213 -15.49 -14.30 -22.51
CA LYS A 213 -16.91 -13.92 -22.67
C LYS A 213 -17.35 -13.77 -24.13
N ARG A 214 -16.44 -13.41 -25.06
CA ARG A 214 -16.76 -13.29 -26.49
C ARG A 214 -16.69 -14.59 -27.29
N GLY A 215 -16.10 -15.66 -26.75
CA GLY A 215 -16.04 -16.98 -27.39
C GLY A 215 -17.17 -17.94 -27.02
N ARG A 216 -18.20 -17.47 -26.32
CA ARG A 216 -19.36 -18.28 -25.87
C ARG A 216 -20.72 -17.66 -26.25
N GLY A 217 -20.73 -16.70 -27.17
CA GLY A 217 -21.93 -16.12 -27.78
C GLY A 217 -22.12 -16.63 -29.19
#